data_AF-A0A838FGI0-F1
#
_entry.id   AF-A0A838FGI0-F1
#
_cell.length_a   1.000
_cell.length_b   1.000
_cell.length_c   1.000
_cell.angle_alpha   90.00
_cell.angle_beta   90.00
_cell.angle_gamma   90.00
#
_symmetry.space_group_name_H-M   'P 1'
#
loop_
_entity.id
_entity.type
_entity.pdbx_description
1 polymer ?
#
loop_
_entity_poly.entity_id
_entity_poly.type
_entity_poly.pdbx_seq_one_letter_code
_entity_poly.pdbx_strand_id
1 'polypeptide(L)' 'MARALRQRLRASAPSLRAVGNGEEDPVAANETKDGEDNPRGRAKNRRVTVSFGR' A
#
# COMPACT_ATOMS: atom_id res chain seq x y z
N MET A 1 -18.36 -3.46 15.92
CA MET A 1 -17.24 -2.48 16.07
C MET A 1 -17.32 -1.28 15.13
N ALA A 2 -17.56 -1.45 13.82
CA ALA A 2 -17.49 -0.35 12.83
C ALA A 2 -18.42 0.86 13.08
N ARG A 3 -19.57 0.69 13.75
CA ARG A 3 -20.57 1.75 13.96
C ARG A 3 -20.16 2.79 15.02
N ALA A 4 -19.54 2.37 16.12
CA ALA A 4 -19.14 3.26 17.21
C ALA A 4 -17.98 4.19 16.82
N LEU A 5 -17.05 3.69 15.99
CA LEU A 5 -15.94 4.49 15.46
C LEU A 5 -16.44 5.59 14.51
N ARG A 6 -17.36 5.25 13.60
CA ARG A 6 -18.00 6.23 12.70
C ARG A 6 -18.75 7.32 13.45
N GLN A 7 -19.41 6.98 14.57
CA GLN A 7 -20.13 7.94 15.41
C GLN A 7 -19.18 8.91 16.14
N ARG A 8 -17.98 8.47 16.52
CA ARG A 8 -16.94 9.31 17.17
C ARG A 8 -16.21 10.23 16.19
N LEU A 9 -16.05 9.80 14.93
CA LEU A 9 -15.37 10.58 13.89
C LEU A 9 -16.24 11.69 13.24
N ARG A 10 -17.50 11.86 13.69
CA ARG A 10 -18.45 12.95 13.34
C ARG A 10 -18.14 13.64 12.00
N ALA A 11 -18.45 13.00 10.88
CA ALA A 11 -18.40 13.56 9.51
C ALA A 11 -17.08 14.21 9.03
N SER A 12 -16.02 14.27 9.84
CA SER A 12 -14.71 14.86 9.52
C SER A 12 -13.67 13.81 9.12
N ALA A 13 -14.08 12.56 8.92
CA ALA A 13 -13.17 11.53 8.44
C ALA A 13 -12.73 11.87 6.99
N PRO A 14 -11.42 11.82 6.68
CA PRO A 14 -10.96 12.03 5.31
C PRO A 14 -11.58 11.00 4.37
N SER A 15 -11.89 11.40 3.14
CA SER A 15 -12.26 10.45 2.10
C SER A 15 -11.05 9.54 1.83
N LEU A 16 -11.27 8.23 1.95
CA LEU A 16 -10.24 7.23 1.72
C LEU A 16 -10.50 6.55 0.37
N ARG A 17 -9.46 6.51 -0.46
CA ARG A 17 -9.42 5.68 -1.66
C ARG A 17 -8.27 4.68 -1.53
N ALA A 18 -8.58 3.40 -1.67
CA ALA A 18 -7.58 2.32 -1.68
C ALA A 18 -7.49 1.73 -3.08
N VAL A 19 -6.25 1.52 -3.55
CA VAL A 19 -5.93 0.84 -4.82
C VAL A 19 -4.82 -0.17 -4.54
N GLY A 20 -4.94 -1.37 -5.09
CA GLY A 20 -3.86 -2.36 -5.09
C GLY A 20 -3.16 -2.38 -6.44
N ASN A 21 -1.84 -2.22 -6.46
CA ASN A 21 -1.03 -2.26 -7.69
C ASN A 21 -0.37 -3.63 -7.93
N GLY A 22 -0.65 -4.64 -7.10
CA GLY A 22 0.00 -5.95 -7.20
C GLY A 22 1.53 -5.84 -7.28
N GLU A 23 2.09 -6.40 -8.35
CA GLU A 23 3.53 -6.33 -8.65
C GLU A 23 3.86 -5.34 -9.78
N GLU A 24 2.89 -4.55 -10.24
CA GLU A 24 3.01 -3.67 -11.42
C GLU A 24 3.83 -2.40 -11.14
N ASP A 25 4.03 -2.03 -9.87
CA ASP A 25 4.79 -0.84 -9.44
C ASP A 25 5.84 -1.16 -8.33
N PRO A 26 6.93 -1.86 -8.68
CA PRO A 26 7.98 -2.23 -7.75
C PRO A 26 8.93 -1.06 -7.44
N VAL A 27 9.27 -0.85 -6.16
CA VAL A 27 10.38 0.08 -5.77
C VAL A 27 11.74 -0.59 -5.74
N ALA A 28 11.79 -1.91 -5.86
CA ALA A 28 13.01 -2.70 -5.99
C ALA A 28 12.75 -3.90 -6.90
N ALA A 29 13.76 -4.39 -7.61
CA ALA A 29 13.60 -5.54 -8.50
C ALA A 29 13.15 -6.80 -7.72
N ASN A 30 12.15 -7.53 -8.24
CA ASN A 30 11.72 -8.83 -7.69
C ASN A 30 12.71 -9.95 -8.00
N GLU A 31 13.56 -9.77 -9.01
CA GLU A 31 14.56 -10.72 -9.49
C GLU A 31 15.97 -10.10 -9.46
N THR A 32 16.98 -10.96 -9.47
CA THR A 32 18.39 -10.58 -9.66
C THR A 32 18.67 -10.34 -11.14
N LYS A 33 19.89 -9.91 -11.49
CA LYS A 33 20.27 -9.71 -12.90
C LYS A 33 20.26 -11.02 -13.71
N ASP A 34 20.43 -12.14 -13.03
CA ASP A 34 20.47 -13.47 -13.62
C ASP A 34 19.08 -14.13 -13.67
N GLY A 35 18.02 -13.39 -13.33
CA GLY A 35 16.63 -13.86 -13.36
C GLY A 35 16.21 -14.70 -12.14
N GLU A 36 17.10 -14.91 -11.17
CA GLU A 36 16.74 -15.59 -9.93
C GLU A 36 15.88 -14.70 -9.03
N ASP A 37 15.11 -15.33 -8.16
CA ASP A 37 14.34 -14.65 -7.13
C ASP A 37 15.22 -13.72 -6.26
N ASN A 38 14.76 -12.49 -6.03
CA ASN A 38 15.35 -11.52 -5.11
C ASN A 38 14.44 -11.27 -3.89
N PRO A 39 14.56 -12.08 -2.82
CA PRO A 39 13.74 -11.92 -1.60
C PRO A 39 13.87 -10.55 -0.94
N ARG A 40 15.06 -9.93 -0.99
CA ARG A 40 15.31 -8.61 -0.41
C ARG A 40 14.58 -7.51 -1.18
N GLY A 41 14.51 -7.63 -2.51
CA GLY A 41 13.74 -6.73 -3.36
C GLY A 41 12.24 -6.87 -3.14
N ARG A 42 11.72 -8.10 -3.18
CA ARG A 42 10.30 -8.37 -2.88
C ARG A 42 9.88 -7.90 -1.50
N ALA A 43 10.76 -8.01 -0.50
CA ALA A 43 10.49 -7.49 0.84
C ALA A 43 10.22 -5.98 0.85
N LYS A 44 10.92 -5.21 0.02
CA LYS A 44 10.67 -3.76 -0.13
C LYS A 44 9.36 -3.47 -0.89
N ASN A 45 8.95 -4.37 -1.78
CA ASN A 45 7.70 -4.21 -2.54
C ASN A 45 6.44 -4.58 -1.75
N ARG A 46 6.56 -5.37 -0.67
CA ARG A 46 5.47 -5.60 0.29
C ARG A 46 5.23 -4.34 1.14
N ARG A 47 4.65 -3.31 0.51
CA ARG A 47 4.44 -1.98 1.10
C ARG A 47 3.04 -1.45 0.86
N VAL A 48 2.66 -0.47 1.68
CA VAL A 48 1.48 0.38 1.48
C VAL A 48 1.96 1.83 1.43
N THR A 49 1.55 2.56 0.39
CA THR A 49 1.81 3.99 0.26
C THR A 49 0.55 4.77 0.64
N VAL A 50 0.69 5.80 1.47
CA VAL A 50 -0.39 6.72 1.83
C VAL A 50 -0.06 8.09 1.25
N SER A 51 -0.94 8.63 0.41
CA SER A 51 -0.83 9.98 -0.15
C SER A 51 -2.07 10.81 0.18
N PHE A 52 -1.88 12.12 0.27
CA PHE A 52 -2.96 13.09 0.49
C PHE A 52 -3.21 13.81 -0.83
N GLY A 53 -4.46 13.83 -1.30
CA GLY A 53 -4.85 14.67 -2.44
C GLY A 53 -4.68 16.14 -2.05
N ARG A 54 -4.05 16.93 -2.93
CA ARG A 54 -4.07 18.39 -2.83
C ARG A 54 -5.43 18.94 -3.21
#